data_AF-D7CU51-F1
#
_entry.id   AF-D7CU51-F1
#
_cell.length_a   1.000
_cell.length_b   1.000
_cell.length_c   1.000
_cell.angle_alpha   90.00
_cell.angle_beta   90.00
_cell.angle_gamma   90.00
#
_symmetry.space_group_name_H-M   'P 1'
#
loop_
_entity.id
_entity.type
_entity.pdbx_description
1 polymer ?
#
loop_
_entity_poly.entity_id
_entity_poly.type
_entity_poly.pdbx_seq_one_letter_code
_entity_poly.pdbx_strand_id
1 'polypeptide(L)'
;MRPPLRLLALLCLLLANLALAQRCEAEMRAPFSAELFPQPATGRSAAKLLQRALDLLEPSLPPLRRVIDLPVARDDPDYDTFSYLADRELLPHPWPAEAFSLEAWRVATARLADWYGLAAPAFDEPAPSNEALLASLLELIEGASRAPQPVALLAADLRDGSRIAFWATLRNHGIYPRMIVLHPPEEPIDLRRNIGAALERLSTCATTLTNYVYAPADTAERLFLATNESRMVIVGGVPPLSQEIFEVPAGDETAYLTFRAHEVFGKERYTALFIGPSVGIPTLLRLLPQVRTNMSPKEIIDFLGG
;
A
#
# COMPACT_ATOMS: atom_id res chain seq x y z
N MET A 1 -1.29 -32.49 32.69
CA MET A 1 -1.07 -31.09 33.12
C MET A 1 -1.48 -30.19 31.97
N ARG A 2 -2.55 -29.40 32.10
CA ARG A 2 -2.94 -28.43 31.05
C ARG A 2 -1.95 -27.27 31.11
N PRO A 3 -1.31 -26.87 29.99
CA PRO A 3 -0.45 -25.70 30.01
C PRO A 3 -1.29 -24.49 30.49
N PRO A 4 -0.74 -23.63 31.35
CA PRO A 4 -1.46 -22.45 31.80
C PRO A 4 -1.82 -21.60 30.59
N LEU A 5 -3.08 -21.15 30.51
CA LEU A 5 -3.68 -20.43 29.37
C LEU A 5 -2.79 -19.28 28.85
N ARG A 6 -1.99 -18.67 29.72
CA ARG A 6 -1.01 -17.61 29.41
C ARG A 6 0.17 -18.08 28.56
N LEU A 7 0.67 -19.30 28.76
CA LEU A 7 1.77 -19.86 27.99
C LEU A 7 1.33 -20.19 26.56
N LEU A 8 0.08 -20.66 26.40
CA LEU A 8 -0.51 -20.96 25.11
C LEU A 8 -0.74 -19.66 24.30
N ALA A 9 -1.23 -18.60 24.96
CA ALA A 9 -1.43 -17.30 24.32
C ALA A 9 -0.11 -16.66 23.86
N LEU A 10 0.95 -16.74 24.68
CA LEU A 10 2.29 -16.26 24.32
C LEU A 10 2.88 -17.04 23.14
N LEU A 11 2.72 -18.36 23.13
CA LEU A 11 3.18 -19.21 22.03
C LEU A 11 2.42 -18.90 20.73
N CYS A 12 1.11 -18.70 20.79
CA CYS A 12 0.32 -18.31 19.61
C CYS A 12 0.71 -16.93 19.05
N LEU A 13 0.99 -15.95 19.93
CA LEU A 13 1.48 -14.63 19.50
C LEU A 13 2.85 -14.72 18.84
N LEU A 14 3.77 -15.51 19.41
CA LEU A 14 5.09 -15.76 18.81
C LEU A 14 4.98 -16.44 17.44
N LEU A 15 4.14 -17.46 17.32
CA LEU A 15 3.93 -18.19 16.07
C LEU A 15 3.27 -17.32 14.98
N ALA A 16 2.35 -16.42 15.35
CA ALA A 16 1.73 -15.49 14.40
C ALA A 16 2.72 -14.48 13.83
N ASN A 17 3.61 -13.93 14.67
CA ASN A 17 4.66 -13.01 14.23
C ASN A 17 5.69 -13.69 13.31
N LEU A 18 6.07 -14.94 13.64
CA LEU A 18 6.97 -15.75 12.80
C LEU A 18 6.36 -16.02 11.41
N ALA A 19 5.05 -16.27 11.34
CA ALA A 19 4.37 -16.51 10.07
C ALA A 19 4.34 -15.26 9.16
N LEU A 20 4.17 -14.07 9.75
CA LEU A 20 4.16 -12.82 8.99
C LEU A 20 5.55 -12.46 8.43
N ALA A 21 6.59 -12.59 9.25
CA ALA A 21 7.98 -12.38 8.83
C ALA A 21 8.38 -13.34 7.70
N GLN A 22 8.07 -14.63 7.83
CA GLN A 22 8.34 -15.64 6.80
C GLN A 22 7.60 -15.35 5.49
N ARG A 23 6.35 -14.87 5.55
CA ARG A 23 5.58 -14.50 4.35
C ARG A 23 6.22 -13.30 3.65
N CYS A 24 6.58 -12.25 4.39
CA CYS A 24 7.21 -11.08 3.77
C CYS A 24 8.59 -11.37 3.22
N GLU A 25 9.38 -12.20 3.89
CA GLU A 25 10.66 -12.64 3.35
C GLU A 25 10.46 -13.38 2.03
N ALA A 26 9.52 -14.34 1.96
CA ALA A 26 9.22 -15.06 0.73
C ALA A 26 8.76 -14.12 -0.40
N GLU A 27 7.88 -13.16 -0.12
CA GLU A 27 7.43 -12.18 -1.11
C GLU A 27 8.55 -11.22 -1.53
N MET A 28 9.44 -10.82 -0.64
CA MET A 28 10.63 -10.02 -0.96
C MET A 28 11.60 -10.79 -1.86
N ARG A 29 11.79 -12.09 -1.64
CA ARG A 29 12.72 -12.93 -2.42
C ARG A 29 12.15 -13.36 -3.78
N ALA A 30 10.84 -13.50 -3.92
CA ALA A 30 10.18 -14.09 -5.08
C ALA A 30 10.64 -13.55 -6.47
N PRO A 31 10.94 -12.25 -6.66
CA PRO A 31 11.39 -11.74 -7.96
C PRO A 31 12.86 -12.03 -8.29
N PHE A 32 13.63 -12.55 -7.34
CA PHE A 32 15.09 -12.67 -7.42
C PHE A 32 15.53 -14.12 -7.46
N SER A 33 16.67 -14.38 -8.10
CA SER A 33 17.30 -15.69 -8.05
C SER A 33 17.95 -15.91 -6.68
N ALA A 34 18.01 -17.16 -6.22
CA ALA A 34 18.58 -17.50 -4.91
C ALA A 34 20.07 -17.13 -4.81
N GLU A 35 20.78 -17.12 -5.94
CA GLU A 35 22.19 -16.79 -6.05
C GLU A 35 22.49 -15.30 -5.80
N LEU A 36 21.48 -14.41 -5.87
CA LEU A 36 21.66 -12.98 -5.61
C LEU A 36 22.06 -12.71 -4.15
N PHE A 37 21.41 -13.38 -3.21
CA PHE A 37 21.49 -13.07 -1.78
C PHE A 37 22.87 -13.26 -1.13
N PRO A 38 23.63 -14.33 -1.43
CA PRO A 38 24.99 -14.47 -0.88
C PRO A 38 26.00 -13.52 -1.52
N GLN A 39 25.67 -12.84 -2.62
CA GLN A 39 26.61 -11.92 -3.29
C GLN A 39 26.77 -10.60 -2.52
N PRO A 40 27.94 -9.94 -2.64
CA PRO A 40 28.10 -8.57 -2.18
C PRO A 40 27.06 -7.64 -2.81
N ALA A 41 26.55 -6.70 -2.02
CA ALA A 41 25.61 -5.72 -2.51
C ALA A 41 26.27 -4.72 -3.47
N THR A 42 25.49 -4.28 -4.45
CA THR A 42 25.80 -3.17 -5.37
C THR A 42 24.69 -2.12 -5.28
N GLY A 43 24.89 -0.95 -5.88
CA GLY A 43 23.81 0.03 -5.98
C GLY A 43 22.59 -0.48 -6.76
N ARG A 44 22.81 -1.34 -7.77
CA ARG A 44 21.74 -1.99 -8.55
C ARG A 44 20.92 -2.95 -7.71
N SER A 45 21.57 -3.88 -7.02
CA SER A 45 20.85 -4.86 -6.20
C SER A 45 20.13 -4.19 -5.02
N ALA A 46 20.76 -3.18 -4.40
CA ALA A 46 20.13 -2.36 -3.37
C ALA A 46 18.89 -1.61 -3.88
N ALA A 47 18.97 -1.00 -5.06
CA ALA A 47 17.82 -0.32 -5.68
C ALA A 47 16.67 -1.30 -5.97
N LYS A 48 16.96 -2.48 -6.54
CA LYS A 48 15.92 -3.49 -6.80
C LYS A 48 15.25 -4.00 -5.52
N LEU A 49 16.03 -4.26 -4.47
CA LEU A 49 15.49 -4.66 -3.17
C LEU A 49 14.63 -3.56 -2.55
N LEU A 50 15.08 -2.30 -2.63
CA LEU A 50 14.32 -1.14 -2.14
C LEU A 50 13.01 -0.93 -2.91
N GLN A 51 13.02 -1.05 -4.24
CA GLN A 51 11.82 -1.02 -5.07
C GLN A 51 10.85 -2.13 -4.63
N ARG A 52 11.35 -3.35 -4.42
CA ARG A 52 10.50 -4.46 -4.00
C ARG A 52 9.86 -4.21 -2.63
N ALA A 53 10.61 -3.69 -1.67
CA ALA A 53 10.07 -3.30 -0.36
C ALA A 53 8.99 -2.22 -0.52
N LEU A 54 9.25 -1.21 -1.35
CA LEU A 54 8.29 -0.16 -1.63
C LEU A 54 7.00 -0.68 -2.28
N ASP A 55 7.08 -1.63 -3.20
CA ASP A 55 5.89 -2.21 -3.86
C ASP A 55 4.99 -2.98 -2.89
N LEU A 56 5.58 -3.59 -1.85
CA LEU A 56 4.85 -4.28 -0.79
C LEU A 56 4.23 -3.29 0.21
N LEU A 57 4.99 -2.25 0.55
CA LEU A 57 4.62 -1.23 1.54
C LEU A 57 3.63 -0.21 1.00
N GLU A 58 3.83 0.27 -0.22
CA GLU A 58 3.10 1.36 -0.85
C GLU A 58 2.62 0.96 -2.25
N PRO A 59 1.73 -0.05 -2.38
CA PRO A 59 1.26 -0.49 -3.68
C PRO A 59 0.64 0.67 -4.47
N SER A 60 1.02 0.79 -5.74
CA SER A 60 0.55 1.86 -6.64
C SER A 60 0.83 3.29 -6.18
N LEU A 61 1.88 3.50 -5.38
CA LEU A 61 2.37 4.86 -5.08
C LEU A 61 2.71 5.56 -6.40
N PRO A 62 2.10 6.70 -6.75
CA PRO A 62 2.48 7.45 -7.94
C PRO A 62 3.84 8.15 -7.79
N PRO A 63 4.38 8.67 -8.91
CA PRO A 63 5.48 9.63 -8.87
C PRO A 63 5.15 10.82 -7.95
N LEU A 64 6.10 11.23 -7.12
CA LEU A 64 6.02 12.44 -6.29
C LEU A 64 6.59 13.64 -7.02
N ARG A 65 7.62 13.38 -7.82
CA ARG A 65 8.25 14.32 -8.75
C ARG A 65 8.76 13.54 -9.96
N ARG A 66 8.99 14.21 -11.08
CA ARG A 66 9.73 13.62 -12.19
C ARG A 66 11.22 13.94 -12.04
N VAL A 67 12.07 12.93 -12.01
CA VAL A 67 13.54 13.08 -11.98
C VAL A 67 14.13 12.57 -13.29
N ILE A 68 14.96 13.39 -13.93
CA ILE A 68 15.53 13.08 -15.25
C ILE A 68 17.00 12.63 -15.15
N ASP A 69 17.70 13.05 -14.08
CA ASP A 69 19.11 12.69 -13.86
C ASP A 69 19.21 11.41 -13.03
N LEU A 70 19.54 10.30 -13.70
CA LEU A 70 19.60 8.96 -13.13
C LEU A 70 21.03 8.41 -13.25
N PRO A 71 21.44 7.48 -12.36
CA PRO A 71 22.80 6.94 -12.35
C PRO A 71 23.10 5.96 -13.50
N VAL A 72 22.13 5.71 -14.40
CA VAL A 72 22.23 4.79 -15.53
C VAL A 72 21.61 5.40 -16.79
N ALA A 73 22.02 4.89 -17.96
CA ALA A 73 21.49 5.32 -19.26
C ALA A 73 20.08 4.75 -19.52
N ARG A 74 19.33 5.35 -20.47
CA ARG A 74 17.94 4.97 -20.81
C ARG A 74 17.79 3.55 -21.34
N ASP A 75 18.82 3.00 -21.95
CA ASP A 75 18.87 1.65 -22.51
C ASP A 75 19.36 0.60 -21.51
N ASP A 76 19.71 1.01 -20.29
CA ASP A 76 20.09 0.11 -19.21
C ASP A 76 18.88 -0.74 -18.77
N PRO A 77 19.04 -2.07 -18.57
CA PRO A 77 17.94 -2.94 -18.16
C PRO A 77 17.32 -2.57 -16.81
N ASP A 78 18.04 -1.84 -15.95
CA ASP A 78 17.56 -1.39 -14.64
C ASP A 78 17.07 0.06 -14.64
N TYR A 79 17.00 0.72 -15.81
CA TYR A 79 16.57 2.12 -15.93
C TYR A 79 15.21 2.36 -15.24
N ASP A 80 14.24 1.47 -15.47
CA ASP A 80 12.90 1.59 -14.90
C ASP A 80 12.91 1.52 -13.36
N THR A 81 13.77 0.68 -12.76
CA THR A 81 13.95 0.61 -11.31
C THR A 81 14.50 1.93 -10.76
N PHE A 82 15.53 2.47 -11.39
CA PHE A 82 16.13 3.74 -10.96
C PHE A 82 15.17 4.92 -11.15
N SER A 83 14.48 4.99 -12.29
CA SER A 83 13.46 6.02 -12.55
C SER A 83 12.34 5.94 -11.52
N TYR A 84 11.83 4.73 -11.25
CA TYR A 84 10.75 4.50 -10.29
C TYR A 84 11.10 5.01 -8.88
N LEU A 85 12.31 4.72 -8.39
CA LEU A 85 12.76 5.16 -7.07
C LEU A 85 13.10 6.64 -7.02
N ALA A 86 13.70 7.20 -8.08
CA ALA A 86 14.03 8.61 -8.14
C ALA A 86 12.77 9.49 -8.16
N ASP A 87 11.74 9.07 -8.90
CA ASP A 87 10.44 9.73 -8.97
C ASP A 87 9.69 9.72 -7.62
N ARG A 88 10.05 8.80 -6.73
CA ARG A 88 9.52 8.68 -5.36
C ARG A 88 10.49 9.20 -4.30
N GLU A 89 11.51 9.95 -4.73
CA GLU A 89 12.53 10.57 -3.87
C GLU A 89 13.33 9.59 -3.00
N LEU A 90 13.32 8.30 -3.31
CA LEU A 90 14.06 7.28 -2.56
C LEU A 90 15.48 7.06 -3.08
N LEU A 91 15.84 7.66 -4.22
CA LEU A 91 17.19 7.61 -4.78
C LEU A 91 17.93 8.93 -4.46
N PRO A 92 18.76 9.01 -3.40
CA PRO A 92 19.59 10.18 -3.15
C PRO A 92 20.66 10.37 -4.24
N HIS A 93 21.03 11.62 -4.50
CA HIS A 93 22.14 11.95 -5.38
C HIS A 93 23.41 12.23 -4.55
N PRO A 94 24.56 11.61 -4.86
CA PRO A 94 24.76 10.57 -5.86
C PRO A 94 24.31 9.17 -5.40
N TRP A 95 23.88 8.32 -6.34
CA TRP A 95 23.69 6.88 -6.12
C TRP A 95 24.63 6.09 -7.05
N PRO A 96 25.72 5.49 -6.55
CA PRO A 96 26.62 4.72 -7.40
C PRO A 96 25.97 3.40 -7.82
N ALA A 97 25.63 3.22 -9.11
CA ALA A 97 24.95 2.00 -9.57
C ALA A 97 25.81 0.73 -9.37
N GLU A 98 27.11 0.79 -9.65
CA GLU A 98 28.00 -0.37 -9.67
C GLU A 98 28.63 -0.72 -8.31
N ALA A 99 28.47 0.14 -7.30
CA ALA A 99 29.06 -0.06 -5.98
C ALA A 99 28.05 0.25 -4.88
N PHE A 100 28.11 -0.48 -3.75
CA PHE A 100 27.29 -0.12 -2.60
C PHE A 100 27.81 1.16 -1.94
N SER A 101 26.88 2.05 -1.55
CA SER A 101 27.17 3.22 -0.72
C SER A 101 26.32 3.17 0.55
N LEU A 102 26.99 3.02 1.70
CA LEU A 102 26.34 2.98 3.00
C LEU A 102 25.57 4.28 3.29
N GLU A 103 26.11 5.42 2.91
CA GLU A 103 25.47 6.73 3.09
C GLU A 103 24.19 6.84 2.26
N ALA A 104 24.26 6.50 0.97
CA ALA A 104 23.10 6.55 0.07
C ALA A 104 22.01 5.59 0.54
N TRP A 105 22.38 4.39 0.99
CA TRP A 105 21.45 3.42 1.56
C TRP A 105 20.74 3.96 2.81
N ARG A 106 21.50 4.50 3.78
CA ARG A 106 20.92 5.08 5.00
C ARG A 106 19.97 6.23 4.71
N VAL A 107 20.30 7.10 3.75
CA VAL A 107 19.40 8.20 3.37
C VAL A 107 18.12 7.66 2.75
N ALA A 108 18.21 6.67 1.87
CA ALA A 108 17.04 6.06 1.22
C ALA A 108 16.12 5.37 2.23
N THR A 109 16.67 4.54 3.13
CA THR A 109 15.88 3.82 4.14
C THR A 109 15.37 4.75 5.24
N ALA A 110 16.09 5.82 5.59
CA ALA A 110 15.60 6.85 6.49
C ALA A 110 14.39 7.60 5.92
N ARG A 111 14.42 7.97 4.63
CA ARG A 111 13.27 8.60 3.95
C ARG A 111 12.05 7.68 3.94
N LEU A 112 12.26 6.40 3.62
CA LEU A 112 11.17 5.42 3.63
C LEU A 112 10.62 5.22 5.05
N ALA A 113 11.47 5.14 6.07
CA ALA A 113 11.04 5.01 7.47
C ALA A 113 10.27 6.24 7.98
N ASP A 114 10.67 7.44 7.55
CA ASP A 114 10.04 8.71 7.92
C ASP A 114 8.57 8.79 7.47
N TRP A 115 8.23 8.23 6.30
CA TRP A 115 6.83 8.11 5.84
C TRP A 115 5.94 7.36 6.84
N TYR A 116 6.52 6.47 7.64
CA TYR A 116 5.79 5.71 8.66
C TYR A 116 5.96 6.28 10.07
N GLY A 117 6.68 7.39 10.24
CA GLY A 117 7.04 7.93 11.55
C GLY A 117 7.98 7.01 12.34
N LEU A 118 8.76 6.17 11.65
CA LEU A 118 9.68 5.22 12.26
C LEU A 118 11.09 5.82 12.34
N ALA A 119 11.87 5.36 13.32
CA ALA A 119 13.30 5.56 13.29
C ALA A 119 13.90 4.79 12.10
N ALA A 120 14.91 5.38 11.45
CA ALA A 120 15.65 4.69 10.41
C ALA A 120 16.30 3.41 10.96
N PRO A 121 16.30 2.30 10.20
CA PRO A 121 16.97 1.07 10.63
C PRO A 121 18.46 1.33 10.84
N ALA A 122 18.99 0.85 11.96
CA ALA A 122 20.42 0.92 12.23
C ALA A 122 21.15 -0.02 11.26
N PHE A 123 21.96 0.54 10.36
CA PHE A 123 22.69 -0.23 9.37
C PHE A 123 24.10 0.34 9.23
N ASP A 124 25.09 -0.43 9.66
CA ASP A 124 26.47 0.05 9.82
C ASP A 124 27.49 -0.77 9.00
N GLU A 125 27.01 -1.70 8.17
CA GLU A 125 27.86 -2.57 7.35
C GLU A 125 28.32 -1.84 6.07
N PRO A 126 29.63 -1.57 5.90
CA PRO A 126 30.12 -0.80 4.75
C PRO A 126 30.21 -1.62 3.44
N ALA A 127 30.26 -2.95 3.53
CA ALA A 127 30.30 -3.87 2.38
C ALA A 127 29.38 -5.07 2.63
N PRO A 128 28.06 -4.84 2.70
CA PRO A 128 27.10 -5.87 3.06
C PRO A 128 26.86 -6.86 1.93
N SER A 129 26.30 -8.02 2.27
CA SER A 129 25.66 -8.90 1.29
C SER A 129 24.24 -8.39 0.97
N ASN A 130 23.67 -8.88 -0.14
CA ASN A 130 22.25 -8.64 -0.44
C ASN A 130 21.31 -9.22 0.63
N GLU A 131 21.75 -10.29 1.32
CA GLU A 131 21.05 -10.87 2.48
C GLU A 131 20.93 -9.87 3.64
N ALA A 132 22.01 -9.14 3.96
CA ALA A 132 21.99 -8.12 5.02
C ALA A 132 21.06 -6.94 4.66
N LEU A 133 21.04 -6.53 3.39
CA LEU A 133 20.10 -5.50 2.92
C LEU A 133 18.64 -5.97 3.02
N LEU A 134 18.36 -7.22 2.63
CA LEU A 134 17.04 -7.82 2.77
C LEU A 134 16.58 -7.80 4.24
N ALA A 135 17.44 -8.24 5.17
CA ALA A 135 17.11 -8.23 6.60
C ALA A 135 16.75 -6.83 7.11
N SER A 136 17.55 -5.81 6.74
CA SER A 136 17.27 -4.42 7.10
C SER A 136 15.93 -3.90 6.56
N LEU A 137 15.56 -4.26 5.33
CA LEU A 137 14.26 -3.90 4.76
C LEU A 137 13.11 -4.65 5.43
N LEU A 138 13.30 -5.90 5.81
CA LEU A 138 12.28 -6.68 6.53
C LEU A 138 11.98 -6.09 7.92
N GLU A 139 12.99 -5.57 8.62
CA GLU A 139 12.78 -4.83 9.88
C GLU A 139 11.93 -3.57 9.67
N LEU A 140 12.19 -2.81 8.60
CA LEU A 140 11.39 -1.64 8.24
C LEU A 140 9.95 -2.05 7.91
N ILE A 141 9.77 -3.10 7.10
CA ILE A 141 8.46 -3.63 6.73
C ILE A 141 7.69 -4.07 7.98
N GLU A 142 8.34 -4.78 8.90
CA GLU A 142 7.72 -5.21 10.14
C GLU A 142 7.31 -3.99 10.98
N GLY A 143 8.18 -2.98 11.11
CA GLY A 143 7.86 -1.73 11.81
C GLY A 143 6.65 -1.01 11.20
N ALA A 144 6.64 -0.86 9.88
CA ALA A 144 5.55 -0.22 9.14
C ALA A 144 4.24 -1.00 9.25
N SER A 145 4.30 -2.32 9.30
CA SER A 145 3.11 -3.19 9.46
C SER A 145 2.40 -3.00 10.80
N ARG A 146 3.06 -2.40 11.79
CA ARG A 146 2.49 -2.08 13.12
C ARG A 146 1.83 -0.71 13.19
N ALA A 147 1.95 0.11 12.14
CA ALA A 147 1.28 1.40 12.03
C ALA A 147 -0.26 1.24 11.98
N PRO A 148 -1.05 2.32 12.12
CA PRO A 148 -2.50 2.26 11.97
C PRO A 148 -2.90 1.48 10.71
N GLN A 149 -3.69 0.42 10.91
CA GLN A 149 -4.03 -0.49 9.83
C GLN A 149 -4.92 0.22 8.80
N PRO A 150 -4.63 0.06 7.51
CA PRO A 150 -5.53 0.55 6.48
C PRO A 150 -6.88 -0.18 6.55
N VAL A 151 -7.88 0.45 5.95
CA VAL A 151 -9.26 -0.03 5.98
C VAL A 151 -9.67 -0.47 4.58
N ALA A 152 -10.22 -1.68 4.48
CA ALA A 152 -10.82 -2.14 3.23
C ALA A 152 -12.19 -1.48 3.04
N LEU A 153 -12.40 -0.86 1.90
CA LEU A 153 -13.71 -0.40 1.45
C LEU A 153 -14.28 -1.43 0.47
N LEU A 154 -15.43 -2.01 0.81
CA LEU A 154 -16.10 -3.04 0.02
C LEU A 154 -17.47 -2.53 -0.40
N ALA A 155 -17.59 -2.13 -1.67
CA ALA A 155 -18.83 -1.60 -2.22
C ALA A 155 -19.59 -2.69 -2.98
N ALA A 156 -20.78 -3.03 -2.50
CA ALA A 156 -21.64 -4.03 -3.13
C ALA A 156 -22.53 -3.42 -4.23
N ASP A 157 -22.80 -4.20 -5.28
CA ASP A 157 -23.80 -3.86 -6.30
C ASP A 157 -25.20 -3.82 -5.66
N LEU A 158 -25.95 -2.76 -5.96
CA LEU A 158 -27.31 -2.55 -5.46
C LEU A 158 -28.31 -3.58 -5.97
N ARG A 159 -28.09 -4.12 -7.18
CA ARG A 159 -28.96 -5.10 -7.83
C ARG A 159 -28.65 -6.52 -7.38
N ASP A 160 -27.40 -6.75 -7.00
CA ASP A 160 -26.93 -8.01 -6.46
C ASP A 160 -25.89 -7.76 -5.36
N GLY A 161 -26.37 -7.66 -4.12
CA GLY A 161 -25.52 -7.41 -2.97
C GLY A 161 -24.62 -8.60 -2.58
N SER A 162 -24.45 -9.60 -3.44
CA SER A 162 -23.37 -10.59 -3.38
C SER A 162 -22.21 -10.27 -4.32
N ARG A 163 -22.38 -9.30 -5.24
CA ARG A 163 -21.35 -8.85 -6.18
C ARG A 163 -20.68 -7.57 -5.71
N ILE A 164 -19.38 -7.50 -5.95
CA ILE A 164 -18.55 -6.31 -5.70
C ILE A 164 -18.73 -5.36 -6.88
N ALA A 165 -19.24 -4.17 -6.63
CA ALA A 165 -19.22 -3.08 -7.60
C ALA A 165 -17.80 -2.51 -7.72
N PHE A 166 -17.16 -2.26 -6.58
CA PHE A 166 -15.76 -1.94 -6.48
C PHE A 166 -15.23 -2.24 -5.08
N TRP A 167 -13.92 -2.30 -4.96
CA TRP A 167 -13.25 -2.39 -3.67
C TRP A 167 -11.99 -1.53 -3.66
N ALA A 168 -11.60 -1.10 -2.48
CA ALA A 168 -10.44 -0.26 -2.33
C ALA A 168 -9.78 -0.47 -0.97
N THR A 169 -8.53 -0.05 -0.88
CA THR A 169 -7.80 0.08 0.37
C THR A 169 -7.66 1.57 0.68
N LEU A 170 -8.22 2.00 1.81
CA LEU A 170 -8.04 3.34 2.34
C LEU A 170 -6.81 3.35 3.23
N ARG A 171 -5.82 4.18 2.88
CA ARG A 171 -4.61 4.36 3.67
C ARG A 171 -4.59 5.78 4.19
N ASN A 172 -4.51 5.93 5.52
CA ASN A 172 -4.38 7.21 6.21
C ASN A 172 -2.95 7.43 6.73
N HIS A 173 -2.12 6.39 6.74
CA HIS A 173 -0.73 6.41 7.21
C HIS A 173 0.24 6.00 6.10
N GLY A 174 1.51 6.38 6.23
CA GLY A 174 2.51 6.33 5.17
C GLY A 174 2.78 7.72 4.63
N ILE A 175 3.20 7.82 3.37
CA ILE A 175 3.62 9.09 2.79
C ILE A 175 2.50 10.16 2.74
N TYR A 176 1.29 9.77 2.35
CA TYR A 176 0.09 10.63 2.39
C TYR A 176 -1.20 9.80 2.33
N PRO A 177 -2.32 10.33 2.87
CA PRO A 177 -3.61 9.67 2.82
C PRO A 177 -4.14 9.49 1.39
N ARG A 178 -4.59 8.28 1.04
CA ARG A 178 -5.10 7.96 -0.30
C ARG A 178 -5.96 6.71 -0.33
N MET A 179 -6.74 6.59 -1.40
CA MET A 179 -7.49 5.37 -1.72
C MET A 179 -6.82 4.64 -2.88
N ILE A 180 -6.57 3.36 -2.71
CA ILE A 180 -6.10 2.47 -3.78
C ILE A 180 -7.29 1.64 -4.23
N VAL A 181 -7.80 1.90 -5.43
CA VAL A 181 -8.93 1.19 -6.00
C VAL A 181 -8.40 0.03 -6.81
N LEU A 182 -8.94 -1.16 -6.58
CA LEU A 182 -8.51 -2.37 -7.30
C LEU A 182 -9.63 -2.84 -8.23
N HIS A 183 -9.25 -3.39 -9.38
CA HIS A 183 -10.20 -4.02 -10.26
C HIS A 183 -10.81 -5.23 -9.53
N PRO A 184 -12.15 -5.40 -9.56
CA PRO A 184 -12.78 -6.60 -9.01
C PRO A 184 -12.26 -7.85 -9.73
N PRO A 185 -12.20 -8.99 -9.04
CA PRO A 185 -11.75 -10.24 -9.64
C PRO A 185 -12.80 -10.76 -10.63
N GLU A 186 -12.37 -11.53 -11.64
CA GLU A 186 -13.30 -12.17 -12.58
C GLU A 186 -14.24 -13.15 -11.87
N GLU A 187 -13.70 -13.90 -10.90
CA GLU A 187 -14.49 -14.78 -10.04
C GLU A 187 -15.16 -13.97 -8.92
N PRO A 188 -16.50 -13.89 -8.89
CA PRO A 188 -17.22 -13.10 -7.91
C PRO A 188 -17.03 -13.65 -6.50
N ILE A 189 -16.74 -12.77 -5.54
CA ILE A 189 -16.68 -13.09 -4.12
C ILE A 189 -18.00 -12.74 -3.47
N ASP A 190 -18.68 -13.72 -2.87
CA ASP A 190 -19.86 -13.47 -2.05
C ASP A 190 -19.46 -12.80 -0.73
N LEU A 191 -19.51 -11.47 -0.71
CA LEU A 191 -19.20 -10.65 0.47
C LEU A 191 -20.14 -10.89 1.65
N ARG A 192 -21.31 -11.52 1.46
CA ARG A 192 -22.20 -11.84 2.59
C ARG A 192 -21.66 -13.00 3.41
N ARG A 193 -21.01 -13.96 2.74
CA ARG A 193 -20.51 -15.20 3.34
C ARG A 193 -19.02 -15.17 3.64
N ASN A 194 -18.22 -14.48 2.83
CA ASN A 194 -16.76 -14.55 2.93
C ASN A 194 -16.06 -13.20 2.71
N ILE A 195 -16.25 -12.27 3.65
CA ILE A 195 -15.48 -11.01 3.69
C ILE A 195 -13.97 -11.28 3.81
N GLY A 196 -13.59 -12.36 4.53
CA GLY A 196 -12.18 -12.74 4.72
C GLY A 196 -11.42 -12.91 3.39
N ALA A 197 -12.01 -13.59 2.41
CA ALA A 197 -11.41 -13.75 1.09
C ALA A 197 -11.20 -12.42 0.34
N ALA A 198 -12.07 -11.43 0.56
CA ALA A 198 -11.87 -10.09 -0.01
C ALA A 198 -10.72 -9.35 0.68
N LEU A 199 -10.63 -9.44 2.01
CA LEU A 199 -9.53 -8.86 2.77
C LEU A 199 -8.18 -9.47 2.42
N GLU A 200 -8.11 -10.80 2.27
CA GLU A 200 -6.89 -11.49 1.85
C GLU A 200 -6.40 -11.03 0.48
N ARG A 201 -7.31 -10.80 -0.47
CA ARG A 201 -6.96 -10.30 -1.82
C ARG A 201 -6.49 -8.84 -1.84
N LEU A 202 -6.99 -8.02 -0.92
CA LEU A 202 -6.58 -6.61 -0.80
C LEU A 202 -5.33 -6.42 0.06
N SER A 203 -4.91 -7.45 0.79
CA SER A 203 -3.74 -7.43 1.67
C SER A 203 -2.44 -7.66 0.91
N THR A 204 -1.34 -7.14 1.45
CA THR A 204 0.02 -7.56 1.12
C THR A 204 0.65 -8.24 2.34
N CYS A 205 1.84 -8.83 2.20
CA CYS A 205 2.56 -9.29 3.38
C CYS A 205 2.79 -8.16 4.41
N ALA A 206 3.06 -6.94 3.92
CA ALA A 206 3.40 -5.76 4.71
C ALA A 206 2.17 -5.05 5.27
N THR A 207 0.98 -5.38 4.77
CA THR A 207 -0.28 -4.73 5.10
C THR A 207 -1.39 -5.77 5.14
N THR A 208 -1.68 -6.27 6.33
CA THR A 208 -2.78 -7.23 6.53
C THR A 208 -4.07 -6.49 6.87
N LEU A 209 -5.04 -6.53 5.96
CA LEU A 209 -6.33 -5.89 6.18
C LEU A 209 -7.19 -6.75 7.10
N THR A 210 -7.49 -6.20 8.27
CA THR A 210 -8.45 -6.77 9.21
C THR A 210 -9.69 -5.92 9.34
N ASN A 211 -9.55 -4.59 9.15
CA ASN A 211 -10.62 -3.62 9.26
C ASN A 211 -11.31 -3.41 7.91
N TYR A 212 -12.64 -3.31 7.93
CA TYR A 212 -13.41 -3.07 6.73
C TYR A 212 -14.64 -2.19 6.94
N VAL A 213 -15.04 -1.53 5.87
CA VAL A 213 -16.35 -0.89 5.69
C VAL A 213 -17.01 -1.53 4.48
N TYR A 214 -18.12 -2.20 4.72
CA TYR A 214 -18.97 -2.79 3.70
C TYR A 214 -20.25 -1.96 3.56
N ALA A 215 -20.53 -1.49 2.36
CA ALA A 215 -21.70 -0.66 2.07
C ALA A 215 -22.23 -0.93 0.65
N PRO A 216 -23.50 -0.64 0.37
CA PRO A 216 -23.97 -0.50 -1.00
C PRO A 216 -23.15 0.59 -1.75
N ALA A 217 -22.93 0.43 -3.05
CA ALA A 217 -22.03 1.29 -3.81
C ALA A 217 -22.40 2.79 -3.75
N ASP A 218 -23.68 3.13 -3.80
CA ASP A 218 -24.16 4.51 -3.66
C ASP A 218 -23.86 5.10 -2.27
N THR A 219 -23.86 4.26 -1.23
CA THR A 219 -23.58 4.64 0.15
C THR A 219 -22.08 4.78 0.36
N ALA A 220 -21.28 3.88 -0.23
CA ALA A 220 -19.83 3.98 -0.26
C ALA A 220 -19.39 5.27 -0.96
N GLU A 221 -19.96 5.59 -2.11
CA GLU A 221 -19.69 6.83 -2.83
C GLU A 221 -20.02 8.07 -1.98
N ARG A 222 -21.21 8.10 -1.38
CA ARG A 222 -21.62 9.17 -0.46
C ARG A 222 -20.71 9.31 0.76
N LEU A 223 -20.01 8.27 1.20
CA LEU A 223 -19.04 8.39 2.31
C LEU A 223 -17.85 9.29 1.95
N PHE A 224 -17.42 9.30 0.69
CA PHE A 224 -16.27 10.08 0.22
C PHE A 224 -16.65 11.41 -0.43
N LEU A 225 -17.84 11.47 -1.05
CA LEU A 225 -18.38 12.66 -1.70
C LEU A 225 -19.37 13.44 -0.82
N ALA A 226 -19.53 13.05 0.45
CA ALA A 226 -20.54 13.60 1.38
C ALA A 226 -20.45 15.11 1.62
N THR A 227 -19.33 15.74 1.25
CA THR A 227 -19.24 17.18 1.17
C THR A 227 -19.32 17.53 -0.31
N ASN A 228 -20.30 18.34 -0.72
CA ASN A 228 -20.47 18.81 -2.11
C ASN A 228 -19.25 19.61 -2.65
N GLU A 229 -18.16 19.67 -1.87
CA GLU A 229 -16.90 20.35 -2.15
C GLU A 229 -15.71 19.38 -2.26
N SER A 230 -15.90 18.08 -1.97
CA SER A 230 -14.88 17.05 -2.13
C SER A 230 -14.69 16.71 -3.61
N ARG A 231 -13.45 16.77 -4.08
CA ARG A 231 -13.05 16.41 -5.45
C ARG A 231 -12.25 15.13 -5.44
N MET A 232 -12.60 14.19 -6.31
CA MET A 232 -11.81 12.98 -6.54
C MET A 232 -10.75 13.27 -7.61
N VAL A 233 -9.48 13.01 -7.30
CA VAL A 233 -8.35 13.19 -8.21
C VAL A 233 -7.62 11.86 -8.36
N ILE A 234 -7.45 11.39 -9.58
CA ILE A 234 -6.66 10.19 -9.86
C ILE A 234 -5.22 10.61 -10.09
N VAL A 235 -4.30 9.98 -9.38
CA VAL A 235 -2.88 10.39 -9.34
C VAL A 235 -1.91 9.33 -9.83
N GLY A 236 -2.37 8.11 -10.10
CA GLY A 236 -1.53 7.03 -10.61
C GLY A 236 -2.29 5.75 -10.86
N GLY A 237 -1.68 4.81 -11.60
CA GLY A 237 -2.31 3.55 -11.97
C GLY A 237 -1.32 2.47 -12.40
N VAL A 238 -1.81 1.23 -12.39
CA VAL A 238 -1.09 0.05 -12.90
C VAL A 238 -1.98 -0.65 -13.93
N PRO A 239 -1.57 -0.74 -15.21
CA PRO A 239 -0.43 -0.05 -15.84
C PRO A 239 -0.51 1.48 -15.74
N PRO A 240 0.59 2.24 -15.93
CA PRO A 240 0.61 3.70 -15.85
C PRO A 240 -0.52 4.37 -16.64
N LEU A 241 -1.08 5.45 -16.10
CA LEU A 241 -2.15 6.22 -16.74
C LEU A 241 -1.62 6.95 -17.98
N SER A 242 -2.52 7.23 -18.94
CA SER A 242 -2.19 8.04 -20.12
C SER A 242 -1.91 9.51 -19.75
N GLN A 243 -2.56 10.00 -18.69
CA GLN A 243 -2.32 11.30 -18.06
C GLN A 243 -1.93 11.05 -16.60
N GLU A 244 -0.90 11.73 -16.11
CA GLU A 244 -0.36 11.45 -14.77
C GLU A 244 -1.32 11.78 -13.63
N ILE A 245 -2.00 12.92 -13.71
CA ILE A 245 -2.92 13.39 -12.69
C ILE A 245 -4.11 14.04 -13.38
N PHE A 246 -5.32 13.65 -13.02
CA PHE A 246 -6.53 14.32 -13.50
C PHE A 246 -7.65 14.29 -12.47
N GLU A 247 -8.47 15.33 -12.49
CA GLU A 247 -9.67 15.44 -11.65
C GLU A 247 -10.81 14.66 -12.31
N VAL A 248 -11.50 13.85 -11.52
CA VAL A 248 -12.70 13.14 -11.94
C VAL A 248 -13.85 14.16 -12.06
N PRO A 249 -14.57 14.21 -13.19
CA PRO A 249 -15.74 15.07 -13.33
C PRO A 249 -16.77 14.78 -12.24
N ALA A 250 -17.31 15.84 -11.62
CA ALA A 250 -18.33 15.70 -10.60
C ALA A 250 -19.56 14.95 -11.12
N GLY A 251 -19.94 13.87 -10.44
CA GLY A 251 -21.04 12.98 -10.82
C GLY A 251 -20.62 11.75 -11.63
N ASP A 252 -19.36 11.65 -12.07
CA ASP A 252 -18.84 10.51 -12.82
C ASP A 252 -18.06 9.51 -11.92
N GLU A 253 -17.92 9.78 -10.62
CA GLU A 253 -17.07 9.01 -9.71
C GLU A 253 -17.42 7.52 -9.69
N THR A 254 -18.71 7.16 -9.74
CA THR A 254 -19.12 5.76 -9.83
C THR A 254 -18.51 5.07 -11.06
N ALA A 255 -18.43 5.76 -12.21
CA ALA A 255 -17.88 5.18 -13.44
C ALA A 255 -16.38 4.89 -13.29
N TYR A 256 -15.64 5.75 -12.58
CA TYR A 256 -14.23 5.53 -12.27
C TYR A 256 -14.03 4.42 -11.24
N LEU A 257 -14.79 4.44 -10.14
CA LEU A 257 -14.72 3.42 -9.08
C LEU A 257 -15.01 2.02 -9.64
N THR A 258 -15.91 1.92 -10.61
CA THR A 258 -16.31 0.66 -11.26
C THR A 258 -15.53 0.34 -12.55
N PHE A 259 -14.44 1.04 -12.84
CA PHE A 259 -13.57 0.83 -14.03
C PHE A 259 -14.30 0.93 -15.39
N ARG A 260 -15.42 1.67 -15.45
CA ARG A 260 -16.20 1.90 -16.67
C ARG A 260 -15.75 3.15 -17.45
N ALA A 261 -15.10 4.09 -16.78
CA ALA A 261 -14.52 5.26 -17.44
C ALA A 261 -13.29 4.87 -18.28
N HIS A 262 -13.10 5.53 -19.42
CA HIS A 262 -12.07 5.16 -20.41
C HIS A 262 -10.65 5.25 -19.84
N GLU A 263 -10.39 6.22 -18.98
CA GLU A 263 -9.09 6.56 -18.41
C GLU A 263 -8.57 5.47 -17.46
N VAL A 264 -9.49 4.78 -16.78
CA VAL A 264 -9.19 3.68 -15.84
C VAL A 264 -9.58 2.31 -16.39
N PHE A 265 -10.15 2.26 -17.59
CA PHE A 265 -10.49 1.00 -18.24
C PHE A 265 -9.22 0.16 -18.48
N GLY A 266 -9.27 -1.13 -18.13
CA GLY A 266 -8.13 -2.05 -18.28
C GLY A 266 -7.00 -1.83 -17.26
N LYS A 267 -7.20 -0.99 -16.24
CA LYS A 267 -6.27 -0.88 -15.11
C LYS A 267 -6.54 -2.01 -14.12
N GLU A 268 -5.47 -2.58 -13.60
CA GLU A 268 -5.56 -3.54 -12.49
C GLU A 268 -5.88 -2.82 -11.18
N ARG A 269 -5.33 -1.61 -11.01
CA ARG A 269 -5.53 -0.75 -9.85
C ARG A 269 -5.11 0.69 -10.14
N TYR A 270 -5.65 1.63 -9.37
CA TYR A 270 -5.25 3.03 -9.42
C TYR A 270 -5.34 3.69 -8.05
N THR A 271 -4.66 4.83 -7.91
CA THR A 271 -4.63 5.63 -6.69
C THR A 271 -5.45 6.90 -6.89
N ALA A 272 -6.38 7.16 -5.98
CA ALA A 272 -7.20 8.35 -5.93
C ALA A 272 -6.99 9.12 -4.62
N LEU A 273 -7.05 10.43 -4.72
CA LEU A 273 -7.08 11.40 -3.63
C LEU A 273 -8.46 12.03 -3.55
N PHE A 274 -8.88 12.37 -2.34
CA PHE A 274 -10.08 13.17 -2.12
C PHE A 274 -9.66 14.51 -1.52
N ILE A 275 -9.88 15.59 -2.25
CA ILE A 275 -9.49 16.95 -1.87
C ILE A 275 -10.77 17.71 -1.52
N GLY A 276 -10.97 18.01 -0.24
CA GLY A 276 -12.14 18.72 0.25
C GLY A 276 -12.13 18.90 1.76
N PRO A 277 -13.14 19.57 2.34
CA PRO A 277 -13.29 19.65 3.79
C PRO A 277 -13.42 18.25 4.39
N SER A 278 -12.78 18.03 5.54
CA SER A 278 -12.79 16.74 6.21
C SER A 278 -14.23 16.31 6.53
N VAL A 279 -14.50 15.00 6.44
CA VAL A 279 -15.81 14.44 6.79
C VAL A 279 -16.03 14.68 8.29
N GLY A 280 -16.89 15.64 8.61
CA GLY A 280 -17.21 15.95 10.01
C GLY A 280 -17.82 14.75 10.73
N ILE A 281 -17.51 14.61 12.03
CA ILE A 281 -18.07 13.59 12.93
C ILE A 281 -19.61 13.42 12.80
N PRO A 282 -20.43 14.49 12.66
CA PRO A 282 -21.88 14.35 12.49
C PRO A 282 -22.29 13.60 11.21
N THR A 283 -21.54 13.78 10.11
CA THR A 283 -21.80 13.10 8.83
C THR A 283 -21.45 11.61 8.93
N LEU A 284 -20.34 11.29 9.59
CA LEU A 284 -19.96 9.91 9.91
C LEU A 284 -21.02 9.19 10.74
N LEU A 285 -21.47 9.79 11.84
CA LEU A 285 -22.48 9.19 12.72
C LEU A 285 -23.80 8.89 11.99
N ARG A 286 -24.15 9.66 10.94
CA ARG A 286 -25.33 9.42 10.10
C ARG A 286 -25.16 8.26 9.13
N LEU A 287 -23.92 7.96 8.74
CA LEU A 287 -23.57 6.91 7.78
C LEU A 287 -23.26 5.57 8.46
N LEU A 288 -22.82 5.58 9.73
CA LEU A 288 -22.54 4.37 10.51
C LEU A 288 -23.69 3.33 10.52
N PRO A 289 -24.97 3.70 10.64
CA PRO A 289 -26.08 2.73 10.60
C PRO A 289 -26.30 2.12 9.21
N GLN A 290 -25.76 2.73 8.16
CA GLN A 290 -25.94 2.32 6.76
C GLN A 290 -24.81 1.42 6.26
N VAL A 291 -23.80 1.17 7.09
CA VAL A 291 -22.63 0.35 6.75
C VAL A 291 -22.45 -0.81 7.71
N ARG A 292 -21.90 -1.91 7.21
CA ARG A 292 -21.42 -3.02 8.02
C ARG A 292 -19.91 -2.86 8.18
N THR A 293 -19.44 -2.78 9.41
CA THR A 293 -18.01 -2.69 9.73
C THR A 293 -17.71 -3.53 10.97
N ASN A 294 -16.47 -3.98 11.11
CA ASN A 294 -15.95 -4.58 12.33
C ASN A 294 -15.16 -3.58 13.21
N MET A 295 -15.05 -2.32 12.78
CA MET A 295 -14.38 -1.27 13.53
C MET A 295 -15.30 -0.72 14.61
N SER A 296 -14.73 -0.43 15.78
CA SER A 296 -15.37 0.35 16.83
C SER A 296 -15.45 1.83 16.45
N PRO A 297 -16.38 2.61 17.04
CA PRO A 297 -16.46 4.05 16.79
C PRO A 297 -15.14 4.81 17.06
N LYS A 298 -14.36 4.37 18.05
CA LYS A 298 -13.05 4.94 18.35
C LYS A 298 -12.07 4.70 17.20
N GLU A 299 -11.97 3.47 16.70
CA GLU A 299 -11.07 3.14 15.57
C GLU A 299 -11.45 3.91 14.30
N ILE A 300 -12.74 4.17 14.07
CA ILE A 300 -13.19 4.99 12.95
C ILE A 300 -12.76 6.45 13.12
N ILE A 301 -12.86 7.01 14.33
CA ILE A 301 -12.40 8.38 14.61
C ILE A 301 -10.87 8.48 14.48
N ASP A 302 -10.12 7.53 15.06
CA ASP A 302 -8.67 7.50 15.00
C ASP A 302 -8.19 7.33 13.53
N PHE A 303 -8.92 6.57 12.71
CA PHE A 303 -8.62 6.41 11.28
C PHE A 303 -8.79 7.72 10.48
N LEU A 304 -9.77 8.54 10.84
CA LEU A 304 -10.12 9.76 10.09
C LEU A 304 -9.47 11.04 10.63
N GLY A 305 -9.00 11.00 11.88
CA GLY A 305 -8.35 12.12 12.56
C GLY A 305 -6.83 12.13 12.47
N GLY A 306 -6.22 11.08 11.92
CA GLY A 306 -4.80 11.06 11.52
C GLY A 306 -4.60 11.72 10.17
#